data_AF-A0AAD1ZWQ1-F1
#
_entry.id   AF-A0AAD1ZWQ1-F1
#
_cell.length_a   1.000
_cell.length_b   1.000
_cell.length_c   1.000
_cell.angle_alpha   90.00
_cell.angle_beta   90.00
_cell.angle_gamma   90.00
#
_symmetry.space_group_name_H-M   'P 1'
#
loop_
_entity.id
_entity.type
_entity.pdbx_description
1 polymer ?
#
loop_
_entity_poly.entity_id
_entity_poly.type
_entity_poly.pdbx_seq_one_letter_code
_entity_poly.pdbx_strand_id
1 'polypeptide(L)'
;MPERNMVSFVTLIQGFSQSEKYIEAVELFVRLHREGHGLNSFVFTTILKVLVSMEWSEFAWCAHACICKLGHDANAFVGTALIDAYSVCGISSIFFWTDGRYFLQAEQQLNSSWILMRAGNLGVPTTSELLNGVLTPGSRIGIDPVQ
;
A
#
# COMPACT_ATOMS: atom_id res chain seq x y z
N MET A 1 0.90 -30.77 5.19
CA MET A 1 -0.10 -30.54 4.11
C MET A 1 0.52 -30.98 2.80
N PRO A 2 -0.03 -31.99 2.09
CA PRO A 2 0.66 -32.64 0.98
C PRO A 2 0.64 -31.87 -0.33
N GLU A 3 -0.24 -30.87 -0.49
CA GLU A 3 -0.18 -29.92 -1.61
C GLU A 3 -0.30 -28.48 -1.08
N ARG A 4 0.79 -27.72 -1.19
CA ARG A 4 0.79 -26.28 -0.91
C ARG A 4 0.35 -25.55 -2.17
N ASN A 5 -0.92 -25.17 -2.23
CA ASN A 5 -1.43 -24.27 -3.26
C ASN A 5 -1.59 -22.83 -2.71
N MET A 6 -1.71 -21.85 -3.60
CA MET A 6 -1.82 -20.42 -3.23
C MET A 6 -2.99 -20.14 -2.27
N VAL A 7 -4.09 -20.90 -2.39
CA VAL A 7 -5.24 -20.80 -1.48
C VAL A 7 -4.82 -21.12 -0.05
N SER A 8 -4.08 -22.21 0.16
CA SER A 8 -3.59 -22.61 1.49
C SER A 8 -2.72 -21.53 2.12
N PHE A 9 -1.90 -20.84 1.32
CA PHE A 9 -1.05 -19.76 1.80
C PHE A 9 -1.82 -18.52 2.19
N VAL A 10 -2.78 -18.09 1.37
CA VAL A 10 -3.68 -16.98 1.72
C VAL A 10 -4.43 -17.29 3.01
N THR A 11 -4.96 -18.52 3.15
CA THR A 11 -5.64 -18.95 4.37
C THR A 11 -4.72 -18.93 5.59
N LEU A 12 -3.46 -19.34 5.45
CA LEU A 12 -2.48 -19.28 6.54
C LEU A 12 -2.14 -17.84 6.94
N ILE A 13 -1.90 -16.95 5.97
CA ILE A 13 -1.64 -15.53 6.23
C ILE A 13 -2.84 -14.90 6.95
N GLN A 14 -4.06 -15.19 6.49
CA GLN A 14 -5.29 -14.73 7.15
C GLN A 14 -5.43 -15.28 8.56
N GLY A 15 -5.17 -16.56 8.78
CA GLY A 15 -5.23 -17.19 10.09
C GLY A 15 -4.21 -16.60 11.07
N PHE A 16 -2.99 -16.30 10.60
CA PHE A 16 -2.00 -15.57 11.38
C PHE A 16 -2.47 -14.15 11.71
N SER A 17 -3.02 -13.42 10.74
CA SER A 17 -3.59 -12.09 10.96
C SER A 17 -4.71 -12.09 12.00
N GLN A 18 -5.62 -13.06 11.95
CA GLN A 18 -6.74 -13.18 12.90
C GLN A 18 -6.28 -13.55 14.31
N SER A 19 -5.10 -14.16 14.43
CA SER A 19 -4.47 -14.50 15.71
C SER A 19 -3.50 -13.43 16.19
N GLU A 20 -3.48 -12.25 15.56
CA GLU A 20 -2.53 -11.14 15.82
C GLU A 20 -1.05 -11.52 15.65
N LYS A 21 -0.77 -12.62 14.94
CA LYS A 21 0.55 -13.16 14.62
C LYS A 21 1.09 -12.55 13.34
N TYR A 22 1.16 -11.23 13.31
CA TYR A 22 1.37 -10.51 12.07
C TYR A 22 2.80 -10.68 11.53
N ILE A 23 3.80 -10.84 12.40
CA ILE A 23 5.18 -11.11 11.98
C ILE A 23 5.26 -12.44 11.23
N GLU A 24 4.63 -13.49 11.74
CA GLU A 24 4.58 -14.80 11.09
C GLU A 24 3.84 -14.76 9.75
N ALA A 25 2.80 -13.92 9.64
CA ALA A 25 2.11 -13.66 8.38
C ALA A 25 3.05 -13.02 7.33
N VAL A 26 3.84 -12.03 7.74
CA VAL A 26 4.83 -11.36 6.88
C VAL A 26 5.97 -12.29 6.51
N GLU A 27 6.52 -13.06 7.46
CA GLU A 27 7.57 -14.05 7.19
C GLU A 27 7.11 -15.12 6.20
N LEU A 28 5.87 -15.58 6.31
CA LEU A 28 5.29 -16.51 5.35
C LEU A 28 5.20 -15.90 3.95
N PHE A 29 4.79 -14.64 3.84
CA PHE A 29 4.77 -13.90 2.57
C PHE A 29 6.17 -13.74 1.97
N VAL A 30 7.17 -13.36 2.77
CA VAL A 30 8.56 -13.21 2.32
C VAL A 30 9.11 -14.56 1.85
N ARG A 31 8.81 -15.65 2.58
CA ARG A 31 9.21 -17.00 2.18
C ARG A 31 8.59 -17.40 0.85
N LEU A 32 7.29 -17.15 0.66
CA LEU A 32 6.60 -17.40 -0.60
C LEU A 32 7.27 -16.72 -1.79
N HIS A 33 7.60 -15.44 -1.60
CA HIS A 33 8.28 -14.67 -2.64
C HIS A 33 9.67 -15.25 -2.95
N ARG A 34 10.45 -15.61 -1.92
CA ARG A 34 11.79 -16.20 -2.07
C ARG A 34 11.78 -17.59 -2.71
N GLU A 35 10.77 -18.41 -2.44
CA GLU A 35 10.59 -19.73 -3.03
C GLU A 35 10.15 -19.66 -4.51
N GLY A 36 9.95 -18.46 -5.05
CA GLY A 36 9.55 -18.26 -6.45
C GLY A 36 8.09 -18.61 -6.73
N HIS A 37 7.26 -18.73 -5.69
CA HIS A 37 5.83 -18.93 -5.87
C HIS A 37 5.23 -17.68 -6.54
N GLY A 38 4.43 -17.89 -7.58
CA GLY A 38 3.73 -16.82 -8.27
C GLY A 38 2.75 -16.12 -7.33
N LEU A 39 3.16 -14.96 -6.81
CA LEU A 39 2.28 -14.10 -6.04
C LEU A 39 1.15 -13.62 -6.95
N ASN A 40 -0.06 -13.52 -6.42
CA ASN A 40 -1.22 -13.02 -7.16
C ASN A 40 -1.89 -11.89 -6.38
N SER A 41 -2.91 -11.27 -6.98
CA SER A 41 -3.67 -10.17 -6.35
C SER A 41 -4.25 -10.53 -4.98
N PHE A 42 -4.66 -11.79 -4.76
CA PHE A 42 -5.18 -12.23 -3.46
C PHE A 42 -4.11 -12.23 -2.37
N VAL A 43 -2.88 -12.65 -2.68
CA VAL A 43 -1.78 -12.59 -1.71
C VAL A 43 -1.43 -11.14 -1.40
N PHE A 44 -1.35 -10.27 -2.42
CA PHE A 44 -1.04 -8.85 -2.22
C PHE A 44 -2.10 -8.13 -1.39
N THR A 45 -3.39 -8.30 -1.71
CA THR A 45 -4.47 -7.71 -0.91
C THR A 45 -4.47 -8.23 0.52
N THR A 46 -4.14 -9.50 0.75
CA THR A 46 -4.07 -10.09 2.09
C THR A 46 -2.90 -9.53 2.89
N ILE A 47 -1.69 -9.47 2.32
CA ILE A 47 -0.54 -8.95 3.03
C ILE A 47 -0.69 -7.45 3.31
N LEU A 48 -1.23 -6.67 2.37
CA LEU A 48 -1.48 -5.24 2.59
C LEU A 48 -2.45 -5.01 3.76
N LYS A 49 -3.49 -5.83 3.90
CA LYS A 49 -4.39 -5.78 5.07
C LYS A 49 -3.68 -6.12 6.38
N VAL A 50 -2.77 -7.09 6.37
CA VAL A 50 -1.93 -7.39 7.54
C VAL A 50 -1.12 -6.17 7.93
N LEU A 51 -0.48 -5.49 6.96
CA LEU A 51 0.29 -4.28 7.23
C LEU A 51 -0.57 -3.14 7.77
N VAL A 52 -1.80 -3.03 7.27
CA VAL A 52 -2.79 -2.08 7.79
C VAL A 52 -3.03 -2.33 9.28
N SER A 53 -3.29 -3.58 9.65
CA SER A 53 -3.52 -3.99 11.05
C SER A 53 -2.30 -3.82 11.96
N MET A 54 -1.08 -3.86 11.40
CA MET A 54 0.16 -3.62 12.13
C MET A 54 0.58 -2.15 12.23
N GLU A 55 -0.09 -1.26 11.49
CA GLU A 55 0.37 0.12 11.25
C GLU A 55 1.81 0.20 10.71
N TRP A 56 2.26 -0.84 9.97
CA TRP A 56 3.65 -0.95 9.55
C TRP A 56 3.91 -0.32 8.18
N SER A 57 4.24 0.97 8.22
CA SER A 57 4.34 1.81 7.03
C SER A 57 5.48 1.50 6.07
N GLU A 58 6.67 1.21 6.58
CA GLU A 58 7.86 0.99 5.74
C GLU A 58 7.71 -0.23 4.82
N PHE A 59 7.00 -1.26 5.26
CA PHE A 59 6.81 -2.47 4.48
C PHE A 59 5.81 -2.28 3.33
N ALA A 60 4.88 -1.31 3.43
CA ALA A 60 3.93 -1.00 2.37
C ALA A 60 4.64 -0.56 1.08
N TRP A 61 5.75 0.18 1.19
CA TRP A 61 6.58 0.57 0.04
C TRP A 61 7.26 -0.62 -0.64
N CYS A 62 7.82 -1.53 0.15
CA CYS A 62 8.42 -2.76 -0.36
C CYS A 62 7.37 -3.64 -1.07
N ALA A 63 6.19 -3.78 -0.47
CA ALA A 63 5.07 -4.51 -1.07
C ALA A 63 4.61 -3.85 -2.38
N HIS A 64 4.47 -2.52 -2.40
CA HIS A 64 4.09 -1.77 -3.60
C HIS A 64 5.12 -1.93 -4.73
N ALA A 65 6.42 -1.80 -4.43
CA ALA A 65 7.47 -2.02 -5.42
C ALA A 65 7.43 -3.46 -6.00
N CYS A 66 7.11 -4.45 -5.17
CA CYS A 66 6.93 -5.83 -5.60
C CYS A 66 5.71 -6.00 -6.52
N ILE A 67 4.58 -5.37 -6.16
CA ILE A 67 3.33 -5.34 -6.95
C ILE A 67 3.59 -4.78 -8.35
N CYS A 68 4.27 -3.64 -8.46
CA CYS A 68 4.59 -3.02 -9.75
C CYS A 68 5.53 -3.90 -10.58
N LYS A 69 6.59 -4.45 -9.97
CA LYS A 69 7.54 -5.33 -10.67
C LYS A 69 6.89 -6.60 -11.21
N LEU A 70 5.85 -7.09 -10.55
CA LEU A 70 5.12 -8.29 -10.94
C LEU A 70 3.86 -7.98 -11.78
N GLY A 71 3.60 -6.72 -12.10
CA GLY A 71 2.48 -6.30 -12.96
C GLY A 71 1.10 -6.45 -12.34
N HIS A 72 1.00 -6.44 -11.00
CA HIS A 72 -0.27 -6.52 -10.28
C HIS A 72 -0.87 -5.14 -9.93
N ASP A 73 -0.17 -4.08 -10.29
CA ASP A 73 -0.57 -2.69 -10.07
C ASP A 73 -1.82 -2.29 -10.87
N ALA A 74 -2.08 -2.85 -12.05
CA ALA A 74 -3.33 -2.58 -12.77
C ALA A 74 -4.59 -3.18 -12.11
N ASN A 75 -4.45 -3.99 -11.05
CA ASN A 75 -5.59 -4.63 -10.40
C ASN A 75 -6.26 -3.68 -9.40
N ALA A 76 -7.54 -3.37 -9.62
CA ALA A 76 -8.30 -2.45 -8.77
C ALA A 76 -8.38 -2.87 -7.29
N PHE A 77 -8.47 -4.17 -6.98
CA PHE A 77 -8.49 -4.65 -5.60
C PHE A 77 -7.13 -4.45 -4.91
N VAL A 78 -6.04 -4.61 -5.65
CA VAL A 78 -4.69 -4.31 -5.16
C VAL A 78 -4.54 -2.82 -4.94
N GLY A 79 -5.07 -1.99 -5.85
CA GLY A 79 -5.16 -0.54 -5.69
C GLY A 79 -5.88 -0.11 -4.42
N THR A 80 -7.07 -0.68 -4.15
CA THR A 80 -7.81 -0.44 -2.89
C THR A 80 -6.95 -0.76 -1.68
N ALA A 81 -6.34 -1.95 -1.67
CA ALA A 81 -5.55 -2.39 -0.53
C ALA A 81 -4.28 -1.55 -0.32
N LEU A 82 -3.69 -1.02 -1.40
CA LEU A 82 -2.57 -0.08 -1.34
C LEU A 82 -3.03 1.24 -0.72
N ILE A 83 -4.15 1.80 -1.17
CA ILE A 83 -4.75 3.01 -0.60
C ILE A 83 -4.96 2.83 0.91
N ASP A 84 -5.56 1.72 1.34
CA ASP A 84 -5.76 1.40 2.76
C ASP A 84 -4.43 1.29 3.53
N ALA A 85 -3.44 0.58 2.97
CA ALA A 85 -2.11 0.45 3.57
C ALA A 85 -1.45 1.81 3.76
N TYR A 86 -1.50 2.67 2.74
CA TYR A 86 -1.02 4.05 2.84
C TYR A 86 -1.84 4.88 3.83
N SER A 87 -3.13 4.61 3.97
CA SER A 87 -4.03 5.31 4.90
C SER A 87 -3.60 5.18 6.37
N VAL A 88 -2.98 4.08 6.78
CA VAL A 88 -2.50 3.90 8.16
C VAL A 88 -1.01 4.23 8.33
N CYS A 89 -0.29 4.47 7.24
CA CYS A 89 1.09 4.92 7.30
C CYS A 89 1.15 6.36 7.81
N GLY A 90 1.34 6.57 9.10
CA GLY A 90 1.50 7.92 9.61
C GLY A 90 2.14 7.94 10.98
N ILE A 91 3.44 8.25 11.05
CA ILE A 91 4.05 8.83 12.25
C ILE A 91 5.33 9.68 12.00
N SER A 92 6.02 9.72 10.83
CA SER A 92 7.30 10.49 10.81
C SER A 92 7.89 11.04 9.50
N SER A 93 7.11 11.43 8.50
CA SER A 93 7.55 12.42 7.50
C SER A 93 6.46 12.64 6.46
N ILE A 94 6.52 13.75 5.76
CA ILE A 94 5.71 14.05 4.58
C ILE A 94 5.72 12.82 3.64
N PHE A 95 4.56 12.17 3.50
CA PHE A 95 4.44 10.97 2.69
C PHE A 95 4.10 11.37 1.26
N PHE A 96 4.99 11.02 0.33
CA PHE A 96 4.75 11.13 -1.10
C PHE A 96 4.23 9.79 -1.60
N TRP A 97 2.91 9.68 -1.74
CA TRP A 97 2.36 8.70 -2.66
C TRP A 97 2.39 9.32 -4.06
N THR A 98 3.14 8.71 -4.98
CA THR A 98 3.40 9.19 -6.35
C THR A 98 2.78 8.30 -7.41
N ASP A 99 1.94 7.32 -7.04
CA ASP A 99 1.31 6.48 -8.05
C ASP A 99 -0.05 7.04 -8.45
N GLY A 100 -0.02 7.90 -9.46
CA GLY A 100 -1.20 8.54 -10.04
C GLY A 100 -2.30 7.59 -10.50
N ARG A 101 -1.99 6.31 -10.71
CA ARG A 101 -2.90 5.32 -11.29
C ARG A 101 -4.13 5.03 -10.45
N TYR A 102 -4.08 5.30 -9.14
CA TYR A 102 -5.24 5.12 -8.27
C TYR A 102 -5.83 6.44 -7.78
N PHE A 103 -5.43 7.60 -8.32
CA PHE A 103 -5.88 8.90 -7.78
C PHE A 103 -7.40 9.02 -7.74
N LEU A 104 -8.08 8.63 -8.83
CA LEU A 104 -9.55 8.65 -8.90
C LEU A 104 -10.21 7.74 -7.87
N GLN A 105 -9.58 6.61 -7.57
CA GLN A 105 -10.07 5.66 -6.58
C GLN A 105 -9.78 6.15 -5.16
N ALA A 106 -8.61 6.73 -4.93
CA ALA A 106 -8.21 7.35 -3.68
C ALA A 106 -9.14 8.52 -3.31
N GLU A 107 -9.54 9.34 -4.29
CA GLU A 107 -10.52 10.44 -4.12
C GLU A 107 -11.88 9.95 -3.62
N GLN A 108 -12.27 8.72 -3.97
CA GLN A 108 -13.54 8.14 -3.54
C GLN A 108 -13.45 7.39 -2.19
N GLN A 109 -12.28 6.82 -1.87
CA GLN A 109 -12.11 5.88 -0.75
C GLN A 109 -11.44 6.51 0.47
N LEU A 110 -10.58 7.50 0.29
CA LEU A 110 -9.91 8.18 1.39
C LEU A 110 -10.84 9.20 2.04
N ASN A 111 -10.73 9.31 3.37
CA ASN A 111 -11.50 10.29 4.14
C ASN A 111 -10.90 11.71 4.01
N SER A 112 -11.61 12.71 4.54
CA SER A 112 -11.23 14.13 4.48
C SER A 112 -9.90 14.51 5.17
N SER A 113 -9.24 13.55 5.83
CA SER A 113 -7.90 13.71 6.41
C SER A 113 -6.79 13.74 5.35
N TRP A 114 -7.10 13.32 4.12
CA TRP A 114 -6.15 13.29 3.01
C TRP A 114 -6.26 14.53 2.13
N ILE A 115 -5.10 15.12 1.81
CA ILE A 115 -4.99 16.15 0.79
C ILE A 115 -4.51 15.46 -0.49
N LEU A 116 -5.40 15.30 -1.46
CA LEU A 116 -5.09 14.72 -2.75
C LEU A 116 -4.81 15.83 -3.76
N MET A 117 -3.66 15.75 -4.40
CA MET A 117 -3.14 16.78 -5.31
C MET A 117 -2.79 16.15 -6.64
N ARG A 118 -3.24 16.76 -7.74
CA ARG A 118 -2.72 16.43 -9.08
C ARG A 118 -1.62 17.41 -9.41
N ALA A 119 -0.38 16.94 -9.48
CA ALA A 119 0.75 17.79 -9.84
C ALA A 119 0.46 18.52 -11.17
N GLY A 120 1.11 19.67 -11.42
CA GLY A 120 0.97 20.40 -12.70
C GLY A 120 -0.38 21.05 -13.00
N ASN A 121 -1.44 20.81 -12.21
CA ASN A 121 -2.68 21.58 -12.30
C ASN A 121 -2.50 23.00 -11.74
N LEU A 122 -3.20 23.97 -12.36
CA LEU A 122 -3.14 25.38 -11.94
C LEU A 122 -3.59 25.53 -10.47
N GLY A 123 -2.75 26.12 -9.63
CA GLY A 123 -3.02 26.33 -8.21
C GLY A 123 -2.63 25.15 -7.29
N VAL A 124 -2.11 24.04 -7.84
CA VAL A 124 -1.53 22.96 -7.04
C VAL A 124 -0.04 23.25 -6.78
N PRO A 125 0.40 23.44 -5.52
CA PRO A 125 1.80 23.67 -5.22
C PRO A 125 2.69 22.49 -5.61
N THR A 126 3.90 22.83 -6.04
CA THR A 126 4.95 21.86 -6.39
C THR A 126 5.45 21.09 -5.17
N THR A 127 6.07 19.93 -5.39
CA THR A 127 6.68 19.11 -4.35
C THR A 127 7.63 19.92 -3.46
N SER A 128 8.42 20.82 -4.07
CA SER A 128 9.35 21.69 -3.36
C SER A 128 8.65 22.76 -2.51
N GLU A 129 7.53 23.32 -2.98
CA GLU A 129 6.74 24.29 -2.21
C GLU A 129 6.02 23.63 -1.03
N LEU A 130 5.53 22.39 -1.22
CA LEU A 130 4.96 21.58 -0.15
C LEU A 130 5.98 21.34 0.97
N LEU A 131 7.18 20.86 0.61
CA LEU A 131 8.27 20.61 1.56
C LEU A 131 8.70 21.87 2.33
N ASN A 132 8.56 23.06 1.74
CA ASN A 132 9.09 24.31 2.28
C ASN A 132 8.11 25.13 3.12
N GLY A 133 6.86 24.70 3.34
CA GLY A 133 6.01 25.43 4.30
C GLY A 133 4.50 25.21 4.27
N VAL A 134 3.95 24.41 3.34
CA VAL A 134 2.50 24.17 3.29
C VAL A 134 2.08 23.00 4.18
N LEU A 135 3.02 22.14 4.58
CA LEU A 135 2.68 20.88 5.25
C LEU A 135 2.71 21.00 6.76
N THR A 136 1.53 20.86 7.37
CA THR A 136 1.44 20.65 8.81
C THR A 136 1.98 19.25 9.15
N PRO A 137 2.79 19.11 10.20
CA PRO A 137 3.22 17.80 10.67
C PRO A 137 2.02 16.86 10.89
N GLY A 138 2.05 15.68 10.29
CA GLY A 138 0.94 14.72 10.32
C GLY A 138 -0.06 14.83 9.16
N SER A 139 0.08 15.82 8.27
CA SER A 139 -0.69 15.86 7.01
C SER A 139 -0.43 14.62 6.15
N ARG A 140 -1.50 14.02 5.63
CA ARG A 140 -1.46 12.88 4.70
C ARG A 140 -1.72 13.38 3.28
N ILE A 141 -0.79 13.13 2.37
CA ILE A 141 -0.84 13.71 1.02
C ILE A 141 -0.65 12.64 -0.03
N GLY A 142 -1.56 12.63 -1.01
CA GLY A 142 -1.39 11.87 -2.24
C GLY A 142 -1.08 12.83 -3.38
N ILE A 143 0.02 12.62 -4.10
CA ILE A 143 0.36 13.40 -5.29
C ILE A 143 0.27 12.49 -6.50
N ASP A 144 -0.63 12.80 -7.42
CA ASP A 144 -0.64 12.21 -8.75
C ASP A 144 0.39 12.97 -9.61
N PRO A 145 1.56 12.37 -9.94
CA PRO A 145 2.48 12.98 -10.88
C PRO A 145 1.82 12.97 -12.26
N VAL A 146 1.79 14.14 -12.91
CA VAL A 146 1.25 14.29 -14.26
C VAL A 146 1.87 13.25 -15.20
N GLN A 147 1.03 12.67 -16.06
CA GLN A 147 1.45 11.85 -17.21
C GLN A 147 2.40 12.60 -18.15
#